data_AF-A0A444U240-F1
#
_entry.id   AF-A0A444U240-F1
#
_cell.length_a   1.000
_cell.length_b   1.000
_cell.length_c   1.000
_cell.angle_alpha   90.00
_cell.angle_beta   90.00
_cell.angle_gamma   90.00
#
_symmetry.space_group_name_H-M   'P 1'
#
loop_
_entity.id
_entity.type
_entity.pdbx_description
1 polymer ?
#
loop_
_entity_poly.entity_id
_entity_poly.type
_entity_poly.pdbx_seq_one_letter_code
_entity_poly.pdbx_strand_id
1 'polypeptide(L)'
;MHKTMASKTCLATEILESLLEEDDEVVQVWYLLGWVCYLQVEKPEETEAFKDSARTYLTKAKKLYVKVKCDDSPMLEHMEQLLAELGPGEDLLDLEEDLPLENIDDDFVESSDDEAMEQ
;
A
#
# COMPACT_ATOMS: atom_id res chain seq x y z
N MET A 1 13.21 26.86 1.39
CA MET A 1 13.73 25.55 0.93
C MET A 1 12.67 24.65 0.27
N HIS A 2 11.38 25.00 0.28
CA HIS A 2 10.31 24.17 -0.30
C HIS A 2 10.29 24.10 -1.84
N LYS A 3 10.72 25.16 -2.53
CA LYS A 3 10.65 25.25 -4.02
C LYS A 3 11.59 24.27 -4.75
N THR A 4 12.71 23.91 -4.15
CA THR A 4 13.70 23.00 -4.75
C THR A 4 13.31 21.53 -4.61
N MET A 5 12.53 21.18 -3.58
CA MET A 5 12.09 19.80 -3.35
C MET A 5 10.87 19.46 -4.22
N ALA A 6 9.92 20.38 -4.37
CA ALA A 6 8.78 20.22 -5.28
C ALA A 6 9.19 20.03 -6.74
N SER A 7 10.19 20.78 -7.22
CA SER A 7 10.72 20.61 -8.59
C SER A 7 11.40 19.24 -8.82
N LYS A 8 11.86 18.57 -7.77
CA LYS A 8 12.50 17.24 -7.89
C LYS A 8 11.48 16.11 -7.91
N THR A 9 10.40 16.21 -7.14
CA THR A 9 9.36 15.17 -7.11
C THR A 9 8.59 15.14 -8.43
N CYS A 10 8.37 16.27 -9.10
CA CYS A 10 7.75 16.30 -10.43
C CYS A 10 8.57 15.52 -11.48
N LEU A 11 9.88 15.76 -11.56
CA LEU A 11 10.74 15.05 -12.52
C LEU A 11 10.83 13.54 -12.21
N ALA A 12 10.86 13.17 -10.92
CA ALA A 12 10.87 11.76 -10.53
C ALA A 12 9.58 11.05 -10.99
N THR A 13 8.41 11.68 -10.78
CA THR A 13 7.13 11.13 -11.23
C THR A 13 7.09 10.98 -12.75
N GLU A 14 7.47 12.01 -13.52
CA GLU A 14 7.49 11.95 -14.99
C GLU A 14 8.35 10.79 -15.53
N ILE A 15 9.55 10.60 -14.96
CA ILE A 15 10.45 9.51 -15.37
C ILE A 15 9.83 8.15 -15.04
N LEU A 16 9.27 8.00 -13.83
CA LEU A 16 8.68 6.73 -13.40
C LEU A 16 7.43 6.39 -14.22
N GLU A 17 6.60 7.38 -14.57
CA GLU A 17 5.46 7.20 -15.46
C GLU A 17 5.90 6.75 -16.86
N SER A 18 6.92 7.39 -17.43
CA SER A 18 7.51 6.97 -18.70
C SER A 18 8.05 5.53 -18.65
N LEU A 19 8.60 5.09 -17.51
CA LEU A 19 9.04 3.70 -17.35
C LEU A 19 7.86 2.72 -17.31
N LEU A 20 6.73 3.08 -16.69
CA LEU A 20 5.52 2.26 -16.72
C LEU A 20 4.88 2.19 -18.11
N GLU A 21 5.01 3.24 -18.92
CA GLU A 21 4.56 3.19 -20.32
C GLU A 21 5.37 2.19 -21.15
N GLU A 22 6.64 1.96 -20.80
CA GLU A 22 7.52 0.98 -21.44
C GLU A 22 7.31 -0.45 -20.90
N ASP A 23 7.18 -0.60 -19.57
CA ASP A 23 6.98 -1.88 -18.89
C ASP A 23 6.18 -1.69 -17.60
N ASP A 24 4.91 -2.10 -17.61
CA ASP A 24 4.01 -2.01 -16.48
C ASP A 24 4.12 -3.19 -15.50
N GLU A 25 5.04 -4.14 -15.74
CA GLU A 25 5.28 -5.29 -14.87
C GLU A 25 6.51 -5.13 -13.94
N VAL A 26 7.07 -3.92 -13.86
CA VAL A 26 8.17 -3.60 -12.93
C VAL A 26 7.66 -3.11 -11.57
N VAL A 27 7.66 -4.01 -10.58
CA VAL A 27 7.19 -3.76 -9.20
C VAL A 27 7.84 -2.52 -8.58
N GLN A 28 9.14 -2.35 -8.77
CA GLN A 28 9.91 -1.25 -8.19
C GLN A 28 9.43 0.11 -8.67
N VAL A 29 8.99 0.22 -9.94
CA VAL A 29 8.53 1.50 -10.50
C VAL A 29 7.19 1.89 -9.89
N TRP A 30 6.26 0.95 -9.76
CA TRP A 30 4.99 1.15 -9.04
C TRP A 30 5.21 1.54 -7.57
N TYR A 31 6.10 0.84 -6.87
CA TYR A 31 6.46 1.15 -5.49
C TYR A 31 7.04 2.56 -5.35
N LEU A 32 7.99 2.95 -6.21
CA LEU A 32 8.63 4.26 -6.18
C LEU A 32 7.63 5.39 -6.47
N LEU A 33 6.70 5.20 -7.42
CA LEU A 33 5.61 6.17 -7.67
C LEU A 33 4.73 6.35 -6.43
N GLY A 34 4.31 5.24 -5.83
CA GLY A 34 3.53 5.27 -4.60
C GLY A 34 4.23 5.98 -3.45
N TRP A 35 5.53 5.71 -3.28
CA TRP A 35 6.32 6.34 -2.23
C TRP A 35 6.57 7.84 -2.50
N VAL A 36 6.84 8.24 -3.75
CA VAL A 36 6.94 9.66 -4.12
C VAL A 36 5.63 10.39 -3.86
N CYS A 37 4.48 9.80 -4.19
CA CYS A 37 3.17 10.36 -3.85
C CYS A 37 2.99 10.48 -2.33
N TYR A 38 3.33 9.43 -1.57
CA TYR A 38 3.27 9.46 -0.11
C TYR A 38 4.11 10.60 0.49
N LEU A 39 5.34 10.80 0.02
CA LEU A 39 6.20 11.90 0.50
C LEU A 39 5.64 13.30 0.18
N GLN A 40 4.73 13.41 -0.79
CA GLN A 40 4.06 14.67 -1.10
C GLN A 40 2.86 14.95 -0.19
N VAL A 41 2.34 13.95 0.52
CA VAL A 41 1.25 14.08 1.51
C VAL A 41 1.62 15.00 2.67
N GLU A 42 2.90 15.09 3.04
CA GLU A 42 3.39 15.99 4.09
C GLU A 42 3.18 17.49 3.77
N LYS A 43 2.72 17.83 2.56
CA LYS A 43 2.41 19.19 2.14
C LYS A 43 0.91 19.48 2.38
N PRO A 44 0.56 20.57 3.08
CA PRO A 44 -0.81 20.82 3.57
C PRO A 44 -1.84 21.24 2.52
N GLU A 45 -1.45 21.55 1.27
CA GLU A 45 -2.36 22.15 0.28
C GLU A 45 -3.01 21.14 -0.68
N GLU A 46 -2.47 19.92 -0.80
CA GLU A 46 -2.90 18.91 -1.80
C GLU A 46 -2.90 17.48 -1.22
N THR A 47 -3.03 17.37 0.10
CA THR A 47 -2.78 16.16 0.89
C THR A 47 -3.59 14.94 0.44
N GLU A 48 -4.89 15.09 0.12
CA GLU A 48 -5.75 13.95 -0.19
C GLU A 48 -5.51 13.35 -1.58
N ALA A 49 -5.34 14.19 -2.62
CA ALA A 49 -5.04 13.69 -3.97
C ALA A 49 -3.74 12.88 -4.04
N PHE A 50 -2.72 13.30 -3.27
CA PHE A 50 -1.47 12.56 -3.13
C PHE A 50 -1.64 11.26 -2.33
N LYS A 51 -2.50 11.24 -1.29
CA LYS A 51 -2.81 10.00 -0.57
C LYS A 51 -3.50 8.99 -1.45
N ASP A 52 -4.48 9.40 -2.24
CA ASP A 52 -5.23 8.49 -3.13
C ASP A 52 -4.35 7.93 -4.25
N SER A 53 -3.49 8.79 -4.80
CA SER A 53 -2.47 8.37 -5.77
C SER A 53 -1.49 7.37 -5.14
N ALA A 54 -0.98 7.67 -3.94
CA ALA A 54 -0.08 6.77 -3.20
C ALA A 54 -0.73 5.40 -2.95
N ARG A 55 -1.98 5.38 -2.45
CA ARG A 55 -2.77 4.16 -2.24
C ARG A 55 -2.89 3.35 -3.51
N THR A 56 -3.24 4.01 -4.62
CA THR A 56 -3.43 3.35 -5.92
C THR A 56 -2.14 2.68 -6.40
N TYR A 57 -1.04 3.43 -6.43
CA TYR A 57 0.25 2.92 -6.90
C TYR A 57 0.80 1.80 -6.00
N LEU A 58 0.73 1.96 -4.67
CA LEU A 58 1.19 0.94 -3.72
C LEU A 58 0.34 -0.33 -3.78
N THR A 59 -0.98 -0.21 -3.98
CA THR A 59 -1.87 -1.37 -4.14
C THR A 59 -1.53 -2.13 -5.42
N LYS A 60 -1.29 -1.42 -6.54
CA LYS A 60 -0.84 -2.05 -7.79
C LYS A 60 0.53 -2.71 -7.62
N ALA A 61 1.47 -2.07 -6.95
CA ALA A 61 2.79 -2.63 -6.65
C ALA A 61 2.67 -3.94 -5.85
N LYS A 62 1.83 -3.97 -4.80
CA LYS A 62 1.59 -5.18 -3.99
C LYS A 62 0.92 -6.30 -4.79
N LYS A 63 -0.08 -6.00 -5.62
CA LYS A 63 -0.70 -7.00 -6.52
C LYS A 63 0.32 -7.58 -7.49
N LEU A 64 1.14 -6.72 -8.09
CA LEU A 64 2.16 -7.12 -9.05
C LEU A 64 3.29 -7.93 -8.40
N TYR A 65 3.71 -7.56 -7.18
CA TYR A 65 4.70 -8.30 -6.37
C TYR A 65 4.36 -9.79 -6.30
N VAL A 66 3.10 -10.11 -6.00
CA VAL A 66 2.60 -11.49 -5.96
C VAL A 66 2.59 -12.12 -7.36
N LYS A 67 2.09 -11.39 -8.37
CA LYS A 67 1.97 -11.87 -9.75
C LYS A 67 3.33 -12.28 -10.35
N VAL A 68 4.36 -11.44 -10.19
CA VAL A 68 5.70 -11.70 -10.77
C VAL A 68 6.62 -12.47 -9.83
N LYS A 69 6.14 -12.82 -8.62
CA LYS A 69 6.93 -13.48 -7.56
C LYS A 69 8.20 -12.72 -7.23
N CYS A 70 8.08 -11.42 -7.03
CA CYS A 70 9.17 -10.60 -6.53
C CYS A 70 9.63 -11.11 -5.15
N ASP A 71 10.93 -11.10 -4.89
CA ASP A 71 11.56 -11.70 -3.71
C ASP A 71 12.19 -10.65 -2.77
N ASP A 72 11.79 -9.39 -2.89
CA ASP A 72 12.24 -8.28 -2.05
C ASP A 72 11.31 -8.11 -0.83
N SER A 73 11.56 -8.89 0.22
CA SER A 73 10.76 -8.82 1.47
C SER A 73 10.78 -7.43 2.12
N PRO A 74 11.95 -6.74 2.23
CA PRO A 74 11.99 -5.38 2.79
C PRO A 74 11.09 -4.38 2.03
N MET A 75 11.03 -4.48 0.70
CA MET A 75 10.14 -3.63 -0.08
C MET A 75 8.66 -3.94 0.18
N LEU A 76 8.29 -5.22 0.33
CA LEU A 76 6.93 -5.61 0.67
C LEU A 76 6.49 -5.07 2.04
N GLU A 77 7.33 -5.26 3.06
CA GLU A 77 7.08 -4.78 4.42
C GLU A 77 6.86 -3.26 4.43
N HIS A 78 7.66 -2.51 3.67
CA HIS A 78 7.50 -1.06 3.58
C HIS A 78 6.23 -0.65 2.82
N MET A 79 5.86 -1.35 1.74
CA MET A 79 4.57 -1.11 1.06
C MET A 79 3.39 -1.29 2.02
N GLU A 80 3.42 -2.33 2.85
CA GLU A 80 2.37 -2.61 3.84
C GLU A 80 2.32 -1.54 4.94
N GLN A 81 3.48 -1.09 5.42
CA GLN A 81 3.56 0.01 6.37
C GLN A 81 2.93 1.29 5.79
N LEU A 82 3.32 1.69 4.57
CA LEU A 82 2.79 2.90 3.93
C LEU A 82 1.28 2.82 3.71
N LEU A 83 0.77 1.66 3.26
CA LEU A 83 -0.67 1.45 3.08
C LEU A 83 -1.44 1.54 4.41
N ALA A 84 -0.88 0.99 5.49
CA ALA A 84 -1.48 1.09 6.82
C ALA A 84 -1.53 2.54 7.33
N GLU A 85 -0.48 3.32 7.10
CA GLU A 85 -0.43 4.74 7.48
C GLU A 85 -1.38 5.62 6.65
N LEU A 86 -1.56 5.31 5.37
CA LEU A 86 -2.52 6.00 4.50
C LEU A 86 -3.97 5.69 4.90
N GLY A 87 -4.22 4.50 5.43
CA GLY A 87 -5.55 4.00 5.78
C GLY A 87 -6.38 3.61 4.54
N PRO A 88 -7.53 2.95 4.75
CA PRO A 88 -8.45 2.61 3.67
C PRO A 88 -9.00 3.91 3.08
N GLY A 89 -8.64 4.23 1.85
CA GLY A 89 -9.21 5.38 1.13
C GLY A 89 -10.72 5.17 0.91
N GLU A 90 -11.47 6.25 0.72
CA GLU A 90 -12.92 6.18 0.49
C GLU A 90 -13.29 5.42 -0.81
N ASP A 91 -12.36 5.32 -1.76
CA ASP A 91 -12.58 4.72 -3.10
C ASP A 91 -11.96 3.32 -3.32
N LEU A 92 -11.37 2.69 -2.28
CA LEU A 92 -10.72 1.36 -2.45
C LEU A 92 -11.71 0.19 -2.61
N LEU A 93 -13.01 0.45 -2.44
CA LEU A 93 -14.08 -0.56 -2.58
C LEU A 93 -14.15 -1.19 -3.98
N ASP A 94 -13.59 -0.54 -5.01
CA ASP A 94 -13.57 -1.05 -6.40
C ASP A 94 -12.33 -1.92 -6.72
N LEU A 95 -11.33 -1.98 -5.82
CA LEU A 95 -10.10 -2.77 -6.01
C LEU A 95 -10.04 -4.05 -5.14
N GLU A 96 -10.98 -4.20 -4.21
CA GLU A 96 -11.10 -5.34 -3.28
C GLU A 96 -11.68 -6.62 -3.92
N GLU A 97 -12.25 -6.55 -5.13
CA GLU A 97 -12.89 -7.71 -5.78
C GLU A 97 -11.91 -8.87 -6.11
N ASP A 98 -10.60 -8.64 -6.05
CA ASP A 98 -9.55 -9.61 -6.44
C ASP A 98 -8.67 -10.12 -5.28
N LEU A 99 -8.99 -9.78 -4.02
CA LEU A 99 -8.25 -10.32 -2.86
C LEU A 99 -8.90 -11.65 -2.41
N PRO A 100 -8.19 -12.80 -2.48
CA PRO A 100 -8.65 -13.99 -1.81
C PRO A 100 -8.68 -13.73 -0.29
N LEU A 101 -9.87 -13.80 0.28
CA LEU A 101 -10.14 -13.80 1.72
C LEU A 101 -9.52 -15.05 2.37
N GLU A 102 -8.20 -15.06 2.56
CA GLU A 102 -7.53 -16.08 3.36
C GLU A 102 -6.88 -15.43 4.58
N ASN A 103 -7.23 -15.98 5.75
CA ASN A 103 -6.72 -15.72 7.10
C ASN A 103 -7.58 -14.80 7.99
N ILE A 104 -8.78 -15.29 8.33
CA ILE A 104 -9.31 -15.11 9.69
C ILE A 104 -9.40 -16.52 10.28
N ASP A 105 -8.29 -16.94 10.91
CA ASP A 105 -8.25 -18.09 11.82
C ASP A 105 -8.85 -17.57 13.15
N ASP A 106 -10.19 -17.55 13.23
CA ASP A 106 -10.96 -17.13 14.41
C ASP A 106 -11.67 -18.35 15.01
N ASP A 107 -10.90 -19.17 15.72
CA ASP A 107 -11.43 -19.94 16.85
C ASP A 107 -10.34 -20.02 17.94
N PHE A 108 -9.99 -18.85 18.45
CA PHE A 108 -9.20 -18.70 19.67
C PHE A 108 -9.99 -19.30 20.84
N VAL A 109 -9.54 -20.48 21.28
CA VAL A 109 -10.06 -21.23 22.41
C VAL A 109 -9.93 -20.47 23.73
N GLU A 110 -11.05 -20.02 24.32
CA GLU A 110 -11.12 -19.68 25.74
C GLU A 110 -12.52 -19.98 26.31
N SER A 111 -12.62 -21.06 27.10
CA SER A 111 -13.12 -20.94 28.47
C SER A 111 -12.89 -22.25 29.22
N SER A 112 -11.86 -22.23 30.07
CA SER A 112 -11.83 -23.03 31.28
C SER A 112 -12.61 -22.24 32.34
N ASP A 113 -13.78 -22.73 32.75
CA ASP A 113 -14.31 -22.39 34.08
C ASP A 113 -15.02 -23.60 34.71
N ASP A 114 -14.76 -23.74 36.00
CA ASP A 114 -14.87 -24.90 36.87
C ASP A 114 -16.06 -24.71 37.80
N GLU A 115 -17.17 -25.46 37.62
CA GLU A 115 -18.26 -25.48 38.59
C GLU A 115 -18.64 -26.93 38.95
N ALA A 116 -18.12 -27.35 40.10
CA ALA A 116 -18.57 -28.51 40.85
C ALA A 116 -19.96 -28.26 41.45
N MET A 117 -20.92 -29.17 41.18
CA MET A 117 -21.89 -29.71 42.14
C MET A 117 -22.87 -30.63 41.41
N GLU A 118 -23.04 -31.87 41.87
CA GLU A 118 -24.36 -32.40 42.24
C GLU A 118 -24.25 -33.68 43.09
N GLN A 119 -25.22 -33.79 44.00
CA GLN A 119 -25.38 -34.79 45.07
C GLN A 119 -25.93 -36.13 44.57
#